data_AF-A0A928BK86-F1
#
_entry.id   AF-A0A928BK86-F1
#
_cell.length_a   1.000
_cell.length_b   1.000
_cell.length_c   1.000
_cell.angle_alpha   90.00
_cell.angle_beta   90.00
_cell.angle_gamma   90.00
#
_symmetry.space_group_name_H-M   'P 1'
#
loop_
_entity.id
_entity.type
_entity.pdbx_description
1 polymer ?
#
loop_
_entity_poly.entity_id
_entity_poly.type
_entity_poly.pdbx_seq_one_letter_code
_entity_poly.pdbx_strand_id
1 'polypeptide(L)'
;MKYTVIAMFSALCLLASCSEKDGGDIFDVPQTGYTLFEADFEDVSLAGDEMAAVWSKDLAIGVFGSQAGINEKYTLKKAYDGKAAGEFYGPLVKGDMIMAYYPYSENYALYDGSLAYTLAPNQAYTAEKTFMRQFEDYAGYVYAFNDSDNRLRFRYASGLLSIRFAFEIPVTVLSLQLVSENEIAGQGKLNQDMSVEFGAGGVRTVKVDCGQGIISKTEQGFAEYPVVLPAGTYDDITLVVKVEGGNDIVNELDSFEIDRISVGDYDVTEVTVSTSGLGGFEIEGGLDFD
;
A
#
# COMPACT_ATOMS: atom_id res chain seq x y z
N MET A 1 36.47 -20.49 -66.78
CA MET A 1 37.61 -20.91 -65.95
C MET A 1 38.00 -19.70 -65.12
N LYS A 2 37.71 -19.62 -63.80
CA LYS A 2 38.47 -20.22 -62.67
C LYS A 2 39.91 -19.66 -62.66
N TYR A 3 40.45 -18.96 -61.66
CA TYR A 3 40.06 -18.52 -60.31
C TYR A 3 40.92 -17.28 -59.95
N THR A 4 40.43 -16.36 -59.12
CA THR A 4 41.23 -15.27 -58.54
C THR A 4 40.93 -15.11 -57.05
N VAL A 5 41.99 -15.35 -56.24
CA VAL A 5 42.40 -14.69 -54.98
C VAL A 5 41.46 -14.68 -53.76
N ILE A 6 41.83 -15.55 -52.81
CA ILE A 6 42.05 -15.35 -51.37
C ILE A 6 41.39 -14.12 -50.72
N ALA A 7 40.46 -14.37 -49.79
CA ALA A 7 40.22 -13.49 -48.64
C ALA A 7 40.18 -14.34 -47.36
N MET A 8 41.20 -14.12 -46.54
CA MET A 8 41.39 -14.65 -45.20
C MET A 8 40.35 -13.99 -44.27
N PHE A 9 39.35 -14.74 -43.83
CA PHE A 9 38.41 -14.29 -42.78
C PHE A 9 38.83 -14.91 -41.45
N SER A 10 39.72 -14.19 -40.76
CA SER A 10 40.02 -14.45 -39.35
C SER A 10 38.75 -14.17 -38.54
N ALA A 11 38.20 -15.22 -37.93
CA ALA A 11 37.12 -15.13 -36.96
C ALA A 11 37.63 -14.39 -35.72
N LEU A 12 37.37 -13.09 -35.66
CA LEU A 12 37.44 -12.32 -34.42
C LEU A 12 36.11 -12.56 -33.67
N CYS A 13 36.06 -13.61 -32.86
CA CYS A 13 35.02 -13.77 -31.86
C CYS A 13 35.16 -12.63 -30.85
N LEU A 14 34.48 -11.51 -31.12
CA LEU A 14 34.14 -10.53 -30.10
C LEU A 14 33.20 -11.24 -29.13
N LEU A 15 33.78 -11.74 -28.04
CA LEU A 15 33.06 -11.94 -26.79
C LEU A 15 32.57 -10.55 -26.37
N ALA A 16 31.39 -10.17 -26.84
CA ALA A 16 30.58 -9.16 -26.19
C ALA A 16 30.16 -9.77 -24.85
N SER A 17 31.03 -9.63 -23.86
CA SER A 17 30.62 -9.58 -22.48
C SER A 17 29.63 -8.41 -22.40
N CYS A 18 28.34 -8.72 -22.41
CA CYS A 18 27.37 -7.87 -21.74
C CYS A 18 27.76 -7.90 -20.26
N SER A 19 28.71 -7.06 -19.88
CA SER A 19 28.81 -6.64 -18.49
C SER A 19 27.49 -5.92 -18.23
N GLU A 20 26.60 -6.55 -17.47
CA GLU A 20 25.59 -5.82 -16.74
C GLU A 20 26.34 -4.70 -16.00
N LYS A 21 26.08 -3.46 -16.41
CA LYS A 21 26.45 -2.31 -15.61
C LYS A 21 25.54 -2.38 -14.40
N ASP A 22 26.03 -3.05 -13.36
CA ASP A 22 25.46 -3.01 -12.02
C ASP A 22 25.54 -1.53 -11.57
N GLY A 23 24.47 -0.80 -11.82
CA GLY A 23 24.39 0.65 -11.69
C GLY A 23 23.98 1.06 -10.28
N GLY A 24 24.93 1.09 -9.35
CA GLY A 24 24.70 1.73 -8.05
C GLY A 24 25.94 1.64 -7.18
N ASP A 25 26.49 2.80 -6.79
CA ASP A 25 27.75 2.88 -6.04
C ASP A 25 27.75 1.97 -4.81
N ILE A 26 28.49 0.87 -4.91
CA ILE A 26 28.83 -0.02 -3.80
C ILE A 26 29.95 0.69 -3.03
N PHE A 27 29.62 1.38 -1.94
CA PHE A 27 30.62 1.81 -0.97
C PHE A 27 30.85 0.70 0.07
N ASP A 28 32.11 0.46 0.42
CA ASP A 28 32.48 -0.51 1.46
C ASP A 28 31.95 -0.04 2.83
N VAL A 29 31.03 -0.82 3.41
CA VAL A 29 30.56 -0.59 4.79
C VAL A 29 31.66 -1.06 5.75
N PRO A 30 32.02 -0.29 6.79
CA PRO A 30 32.98 -0.74 7.79
C PRO A 30 32.50 -2.04 8.45
N GLN A 31 33.35 -3.09 8.48
CA GLN A 31 32.96 -4.42 8.98
C GLN A 31 32.66 -4.47 10.49
N THR A 32 32.96 -3.41 11.24
CA THR A 32 32.76 -3.36 12.70
C THR A 32 31.80 -2.25 13.07
N GLY A 33 30.73 -2.61 13.81
CA GLY A 33 29.80 -1.65 14.40
C GLY A 33 28.56 -1.34 13.56
N TYR A 34 28.33 -2.08 12.46
CA TYR A 34 27.18 -1.89 11.57
C TYR A 34 26.41 -3.21 11.37
N THR A 35 25.11 -3.08 11.07
CA THR A 35 24.27 -4.16 10.57
C THR A 35 23.88 -3.86 9.12
N LEU A 36 23.82 -4.91 8.29
CA LEU A 36 23.27 -4.86 6.95
C LEU A 36 21.96 -5.66 6.95
N PHE A 37 20.88 -5.05 6.48
CA PHE A 37 19.62 -5.73 6.20
C PHE A 37 19.43 -5.85 4.69
N GLU A 38 19.07 -7.05 4.23
CA GLU A 38 18.36 -7.19 2.97
C GLU A 38 16.91 -6.77 3.21
N ALA A 39 16.36 -5.96 2.31
CA ALA A 39 14.99 -5.51 2.39
C ALA A 39 14.30 -5.76 1.06
N ASP A 40 13.11 -6.33 1.12
CA ASP A 40 12.24 -6.46 -0.03
C ASP A 40 10.92 -5.75 0.26
N PHE A 41 10.39 -5.11 -0.77
CA PHE A 41 9.05 -4.60 -0.81
C PHE A 41 8.20 -5.61 -1.61
N GLU A 42 6.93 -5.76 -1.27
CA GLU A 42 6.02 -6.52 -2.11
C GLU A 42 5.64 -5.63 -3.32
N ASP A 43 6.09 -5.97 -4.54
CA ASP A 43 5.72 -5.27 -5.78
C ASP A 43 4.20 -5.14 -5.93
N VAL A 44 3.62 -3.98 -5.65
CA VAL A 44 2.18 -3.75 -5.75
C VAL A 44 1.81 -3.29 -7.16
N SER A 45 0.74 -3.85 -7.75
CA SER A 45 0.12 -3.33 -8.97
C SER A 45 -1.39 -3.33 -8.79
N LEU A 46 -2.06 -2.21 -9.09
CA LEU A 46 -3.52 -2.12 -8.99
C LEU A 46 -4.09 -1.61 -10.30
N ALA A 47 -4.93 -2.42 -10.94
CA ALA A 47 -5.59 -2.10 -12.22
C ALA A 47 -4.63 -1.62 -13.33
N GLY A 48 -3.39 -2.12 -13.35
CA GLY A 48 -2.37 -1.72 -14.34
C GLY A 48 -1.62 -0.42 -14.00
N ASP A 49 -1.90 0.20 -12.85
CA ASP A 49 -1.06 1.22 -12.25
C ASP A 49 -0.05 0.52 -11.33
N GLU A 50 1.20 0.43 -11.78
CA GLU A 50 2.29 -0.17 -11.01
C GLU A 50 2.69 0.78 -9.88
N MET A 51 2.66 0.27 -8.66
CA MET A 51 3.19 0.98 -7.52
C MET A 51 4.71 0.83 -7.56
N ALA A 52 5.40 1.88 -7.95
CA ALA A 52 6.86 1.91 -7.91
C ALA A 52 7.34 2.11 -6.48
N ALA A 53 7.26 1.09 -5.62
CA ALA A 53 8.07 1.05 -4.40
C ALA A 53 9.51 0.64 -4.76
N VAL A 54 10.15 1.48 -5.57
CA VAL A 54 11.57 1.37 -5.87
C VAL A 54 12.27 2.22 -4.82
N TRP A 55 12.98 1.56 -3.90
CA TRP A 55 13.76 2.20 -2.84
C TRP A 55 14.40 3.52 -3.31
N SER A 56 14.02 4.63 -2.69
CA SER A 56 14.59 5.93 -3.06
C SER A 56 15.92 6.11 -2.34
N LYS A 57 16.96 6.53 -3.08
CA LYS A 57 18.29 6.84 -2.53
C LYS A 57 18.27 8.00 -1.52
N ASP A 58 17.25 8.86 -1.60
CA ASP A 58 17.08 9.99 -0.69
C ASP A 58 16.32 9.62 0.59
N LEU A 59 15.77 8.40 0.64
CA LEU A 59 14.99 7.89 1.77
C LEU A 59 15.76 6.80 2.53
N ALA A 60 15.32 6.55 3.75
CA ALA A 60 15.93 5.62 4.69
C ALA A 60 14.82 4.78 5.35
N ILE A 61 15.19 3.68 6.02
CA ILE A 61 14.30 2.95 6.92
C ILE A 61 14.61 3.31 8.36
N GLY A 62 13.61 3.28 9.24
CA GLY A 62 13.81 3.29 10.67
C GLY A 62 13.76 1.89 11.23
N VAL A 63 14.67 1.56 12.14
CA VAL A 63 14.82 0.22 12.72
C VAL A 63 14.83 0.31 14.24
N PHE A 64 14.02 -0.51 14.88
CA PHE A 64 14.01 -0.72 16.32
C PHE A 64 14.51 -2.14 16.62
N GLY A 65 15.55 -2.26 17.45
CA GLY A 65 16.07 -3.57 17.89
C GLY A 65 15.37 -4.14 19.12
N SER A 66 14.41 -3.42 19.72
CA SER A 66 13.62 -3.89 20.86
C SER A 66 12.38 -3.01 21.07
N GLN A 67 11.46 -3.46 21.93
CA GLN A 67 10.24 -2.72 22.29
C GLN A 67 10.49 -1.40 23.06
N ALA A 68 11.69 -1.23 23.66
CA ALA A 68 12.15 0.03 24.24
C ALA A 68 13.27 0.66 23.40
N GLY A 69 13.37 0.26 22.12
CA GLY A 69 14.47 0.57 21.24
C GLY A 69 14.50 2.03 20.79
N ILE A 70 15.70 2.48 20.43
CA ILE A 70 15.91 3.74 19.73
C ILE A 70 15.51 3.55 18.26
N ASN A 71 14.91 4.57 17.65
CA ASN A 71 14.61 4.62 16.22
C ASN A 71 15.91 4.86 15.45
N GLU A 72 16.60 3.79 15.07
CA GLU A 72 17.89 3.86 14.37
C GLU A 72 17.67 4.07 12.88
N LYS A 73 18.37 5.05 12.30
CA LYS A 73 18.30 5.34 10.85
C LYS A 73 19.20 4.40 10.06
N TYR A 74 18.63 3.75 9.04
CA TYR A 74 19.35 2.87 8.12
C TYR A 74 19.23 3.40 6.70
N THR A 75 20.38 3.55 6.03
CA THR A 75 20.47 4.19 4.71
C THR A 75 20.53 3.16 3.61
N LEU A 76 19.89 3.45 2.47
CA LEU A 76 19.96 2.61 1.29
C LEU A 76 21.42 2.54 0.79
N LYS A 77 21.97 1.33 0.75
CA LYS A 77 23.29 1.03 0.18
C LYS A 77 23.17 0.68 -1.30
N LYS A 78 22.25 -0.22 -1.64
CA LYS A 78 22.05 -0.72 -2.99
C LYS A 78 20.56 -0.91 -3.22
N ALA A 79 20.03 -0.33 -4.30
CA ALA A 79 18.77 -0.78 -4.89
C ALA A 79 19.12 -1.73 -6.02
N TYR A 80 18.37 -2.82 -6.16
CA TYR A 80 18.53 -3.72 -7.29
C TYR A 80 17.66 -3.19 -8.44
N ASP A 81 18.28 -2.84 -9.57
CA ASP A 81 17.59 -2.25 -10.72
C ASP A 81 16.37 -3.10 -11.15
N GLY A 82 15.22 -2.45 -11.26
CA GLY A 82 13.96 -3.09 -11.66
C GLY A 82 13.39 -4.09 -10.66
N LYS A 83 13.80 -4.04 -9.39
CA LYS A 83 13.28 -4.91 -8.32
C LYS A 83 12.88 -4.10 -7.09
N ALA A 84 11.86 -4.56 -6.40
CA ALA A 84 11.49 -4.11 -5.05
C ALA A 84 12.50 -4.52 -3.94
N ALA A 85 13.70 -4.98 -4.29
CA ALA A 85 14.72 -5.41 -3.33
C ALA A 85 15.84 -4.36 -3.17
N GLY A 86 16.41 -4.30 -1.97
CA GLY A 86 17.52 -3.41 -1.64
C GLY A 86 18.31 -3.86 -0.41
N GLU A 87 19.45 -3.22 -0.20
CA GLU A 87 20.28 -3.40 0.99
C GLU A 87 20.33 -2.11 1.79
N PHE A 88 20.11 -2.21 3.10
CA PHE A 88 20.16 -1.09 4.03
C PHE A 88 21.22 -1.30 5.08
N TYR A 89 21.98 -0.25 5.41
CA TYR A 89 23.03 -0.31 6.43
C TYR A 89 22.83 0.77 7.49
N GLY A 90 23.19 0.44 8.73
CA GLY A 90 23.03 1.32 9.88
C GLY A 90 23.79 0.82 11.10
N PRO A 91 23.66 1.51 12.25
CA PRO A 91 24.32 1.13 13.50
C PRO A 91 24.01 -0.31 13.90
N LEU A 92 24.95 -1.00 14.54
CA LEU A 92 24.76 -2.38 15.01
C LEU A 92 23.50 -2.50 15.89
N VAL A 93 22.45 -3.14 15.37
CA VAL A 93 21.25 -3.45 16.13
C VAL A 93 21.42 -4.78 16.84
N LYS A 94 21.01 -4.82 18.11
CA LYS A 94 20.96 -6.05 18.91
C LYS A 94 19.61 -6.15 19.58
N GLY A 95 18.92 -7.25 19.32
CA GLY A 95 17.78 -7.68 20.11
C GLY A 95 16.98 -8.75 19.41
N ASP A 96 16.07 -9.34 20.17
CA ASP A 96 15.37 -10.57 19.79
C ASP A 96 14.19 -10.29 18.85
N MET A 97 13.78 -9.03 18.73
CA MET A 97 12.71 -8.57 17.86
C MET A 97 13.16 -7.31 17.13
N ILE A 98 13.21 -7.38 15.81
CA ILE A 98 13.57 -6.27 14.95
C ILE A 98 12.30 -5.82 14.23
N MET A 99 11.99 -4.54 14.37
CA MET A 99 10.86 -3.88 13.73
C MET A 99 11.41 -2.77 12.84
N ALA A 100 10.86 -2.62 11.64
CA ALA A 100 11.26 -1.57 10.73
C ALA A 100 10.07 -0.93 10.03
N TYR A 101 10.25 0.31 9.58
CA TYR A 101 9.28 1.04 8.79
C TYR A 101 9.97 1.93 7.74
N TYR A 102 9.22 2.28 6.69
CA TYR A 102 9.67 3.16 5.62
C TYR A 102 8.52 4.10 5.19
N PRO A 103 8.80 5.39 4.91
CA PRO A 103 10.10 6.06 5.02
C PRO A 103 10.47 6.49 6.45
N TYR A 104 11.76 6.57 6.76
CA TYR A 104 12.29 7.01 8.07
C TYR A 104 11.82 8.42 8.43
N SER A 105 11.43 8.59 9.69
CA SER A 105 11.18 9.89 10.32
C SER A 105 11.83 9.92 11.70
N GLU A 106 12.57 10.99 12.00
CA GLU A 106 13.25 11.16 13.29
C GLU A 106 12.27 11.18 14.48
N ASN A 107 11.04 11.65 14.25
CA ASN A 107 10.00 11.76 15.29
C ASN A 107 9.11 10.51 15.38
N TYR A 108 9.34 9.48 14.56
CA TYR A 108 8.58 8.25 14.67
C TYR A 108 8.98 7.51 15.95
N ALA A 109 7.99 7.12 16.75
CA ALA A 109 8.16 6.43 18.01
C ALA A 109 7.27 5.20 18.06
N LEU A 110 7.71 4.19 18.80
CA LEU A 110 6.88 3.02 19.09
C LEU A 110 5.65 3.44 19.91
N TYR A 111 4.51 2.83 19.61
CA TYR A 111 3.28 2.93 20.40
C TYR A 111 3.15 1.66 21.22
N ASP A 112 3.24 1.78 22.55
CA ASP A 112 3.18 0.64 23.47
C ASP A 112 4.14 -0.51 23.09
N GLY A 113 5.38 -0.13 22.74
CA GLY A 113 6.43 -1.08 22.36
C GLY A 113 6.31 -1.70 20.97
N SER A 114 5.35 -1.26 20.16
CA SER A 114 5.09 -1.76 18.80
C SER A 114 5.15 -0.63 17.77
N LEU A 115 5.22 -0.96 16.47
CA LEU A 115 5.19 0.05 15.41
C LEU A 115 3.85 0.80 15.48
N ALA A 116 3.93 2.13 15.55
CA ALA A 116 2.76 3.00 15.55
C ALA A 116 2.09 3.00 14.17
N TYR A 117 0.79 2.74 14.16
CA TYR A 117 -0.06 2.84 12.99
C TYR A 117 -0.95 4.08 13.11
N THR A 118 -1.20 4.77 12.00
CA THR A 118 -2.20 5.84 11.97
C THR A 118 -2.88 5.85 10.61
N LEU A 119 -4.21 5.81 10.65
CA LEU A 119 -5.05 6.04 9.47
C LEU A 119 -5.88 7.29 9.69
N ALA A 120 -5.79 8.25 8.76
CA ALA A 120 -6.60 9.46 8.84
C ALA A 120 -8.09 9.10 8.67
N PRO A 121 -8.97 9.49 9.61
CA PRO A 121 -10.39 9.19 9.51
C PRO A 121 -11.12 10.05 8.49
N ASN A 122 -10.48 11.11 7.98
CA ASN A 122 -11.00 11.92 6.89
C ASN A 122 -10.07 11.76 5.70
N GLN A 123 -10.61 11.20 4.63
CA GLN A 123 -9.96 11.00 3.35
C GLN A 123 -10.61 11.92 2.30
N ALA A 124 -9.87 12.21 1.25
CA ALA A 124 -10.25 13.13 0.20
C ALA A 124 -10.01 12.44 -1.14
N TYR A 125 -11.09 12.35 -1.91
CA TYR A 125 -11.05 11.86 -3.27
C TYR A 125 -10.66 12.98 -4.23
N THR A 126 -9.88 12.66 -5.26
CA THR A 126 -9.59 13.60 -6.36
C THR A 126 -9.59 12.82 -7.66
N ALA A 127 -10.50 13.18 -8.58
CA ALA A 127 -10.71 12.46 -9.84
C ALA A 127 -9.47 12.39 -10.75
N GLU A 128 -8.52 13.31 -10.59
CA GLU A 128 -7.27 13.34 -11.36
C GLU A 128 -6.21 12.34 -10.86
N LYS A 129 -6.37 11.81 -9.63
CA LYS A 129 -5.45 10.82 -9.06
C LYS A 129 -5.91 9.42 -9.40
N THR A 130 -4.96 8.54 -9.72
CA THR A 130 -5.23 7.10 -9.78
C THR A 130 -5.59 6.57 -8.40
N PHE A 131 -6.22 5.39 -8.33
CA PHE A 131 -6.59 4.76 -7.06
C PHE A 131 -5.36 4.50 -6.20
N MET A 132 -4.24 4.12 -6.84
CA MET A 132 -2.98 3.90 -6.16
C MET A 132 -2.42 5.18 -5.53
N ARG A 133 -2.45 6.31 -6.26
CA ARG A 133 -2.04 7.61 -5.70
C ARG A 133 -2.92 8.06 -4.54
N GLN A 134 -4.20 7.71 -4.56
CA GLN A 134 -5.11 7.97 -3.44
C GLN A 134 -4.80 7.07 -2.24
N PHE A 135 -4.46 5.80 -2.47
CA PHE A 135 -4.01 4.89 -1.43
C PHE A 135 -2.74 5.40 -0.73
N GLU A 136 -1.71 5.82 -1.48
CA GLU A 136 -0.45 6.33 -0.93
C GLU A 136 -0.60 7.57 -0.04
N ASP A 137 -1.61 8.42 -0.28
CA ASP A 137 -1.88 9.58 0.56
C ASP A 137 -2.27 9.18 2.00
N TYR A 138 -2.82 7.98 2.19
CA TYR A 138 -3.35 7.50 3.47
C TYR A 138 -2.58 6.30 4.05
N ALA A 139 -1.96 5.49 3.20
CA ALA A 139 -1.08 4.40 3.57
C ALA A 139 0.33 4.93 3.87
N GLY A 140 0.45 5.73 4.94
CA GLY A 140 1.61 6.61 5.18
C GLY A 140 2.95 5.91 5.41
N TYR A 141 2.96 4.63 5.80
CA TYR A 141 4.18 3.84 5.96
C TYR A 141 3.96 2.40 5.51
N VAL A 142 5.06 1.74 5.13
CA VAL A 142 5.17 0.29 5.11
C VAL A 142 6.01 -0.18 6.29
N TYR A 143 5.79 -1.43 6.68
CA TYR A 143 6.34 -1.97 7.91
C TYR A 143 6.89 -3.37 7.67
N ALA A 144 7.89 -3.73 8.47
CA ALA A 144 8.48 -5.05 8.49
C ALA A 144 8.71 -5.49 9.93
N PHE A 145 8.41 -6.76 10.18
CA PHE A 145 8.91 -7.49 11.34
C PHE A 145 9.93 -8.49 10.82
N ASN A 146 11.07 -8.62 11.50
CA ASN A 146 12.13 -9.53 11.02
C ASN A 146 11.65 -10.98 11.06
N ASP A 147 11.71 -11.62 9.89
CA ASP A 147 11.25 -12.99 9.65
C ASP A 147 12.40 -14.00 9.91
N SER A 148 13.63 -13.66 9.51
CA SER A 148 14.90 -14.39 9.79
C SER A 148 16.08 -13.76 9.03
N ASP A 149 17.32 -14.10 9.39
CA ASP A 149 18.55 -13.87 8.59
C ASP A 149 18.81 -12.43 8.10
N ASN A 150 18.53 -11.42 8.94
CA ASN A 150 18.69 -10.00 8.59
C ASN A 150 17.92 -9.61 7.30
N ARG A 151 16.77 -10.24 7.06
CA ARG A 151 15.90 -9.92 5.94
C ARG A 151 14.60 -9.28 6.43
N LEU A 152 14.28 -8.12 5.88
CA LEU A 152 13.07 -7.35 6.17
C LEU A 152 12.12 -7.41 4.98
N ARG A 153 10.91 -7.91 5.20
CA ARG A 153 9.85 -7.87 4.18
C ARG A 153 8.87 -6.78 4.54
N PHE A 154 8.88 -5.71 3.75
CA PHE A 154 8.04 -4.54 3.94
C PHE A 154 6.68 -4.74 3.29
N ARG A 155 5.63 -4.46 4.06
CA ARG A 155 4.23 -4.61 3.66
C ARG A 155 3.40 -3.43 4.12
N TYR A 156 2.30 -3.15 3.42
CA TYR A 156 1.26 -2.29 3.96
C TYR A 156 0.45 -3.03 5.02
N ALA A 157 -0.02 -2.29 6.03
CA ALA A 157 -1.01 -2.77 6.99
C ALA A 157 -2.46 -2.47 6.54
N SER A 158 -2.61 -1.76 5.42
CA SER A 158 -3.88 -1.28 4.89
C SER A 158 -4.18 -1.93 3.54
N GLY A 159 -5.47 -2.00 3.22
CA GLY A 159 -6.03 -2.36 1.93
C GLY A 159 -6.81 -1.22 1.28
N LEU A 160 -7.50 -1.53 0.18
CA LEU A 160 -8.39 -0.63 -0.53
C LEU A 160 -9.79 -1.25 -0.66
N LEU A 161 -10.79 -0.54 -0.15
CA LEU A 161 -12.19 -0.80 -0.45
C LEU A 161 -12.62 0.12 -1.60
N SER A 162 -13.14 -0.43 -2.69
CA SER A 162 -13.82 0.35 -3.72
C SER A 162 -15.33 0.28 -3.56
N ILE A 163 -15.95 1.46 -3.50
CA ILE A 163 -17.40 1.58 -3.40
C ILE A 163 -17.93 2.07 -4.74
N ARG A 164 -18.73 1.23 -5.39
CA ARG A 164 -19.35 1.47 -6.69
C ARG A 164 -20.81 1.84 -6.53
N PHE A 165 -21.23 2.90 -7.21
CA PHE A 165 -22.59 3.40 -7.17
C PHE A 165 -23.30 3.21 -8.49
N ALA A 166 -24.47 2.56 -8.41
CA ALA A 166 -25.31 2.21 -9.55
C ALA A 166 -26.75 2.70 -9.32
N PHE A 167 -26.98 4.00 -9.48
CA PHE A 167 -28.34 4.55 -9.36
C PHE A 167 -29.08 4.52 -10.70
N GLU A 168 -30.36 4.14 -10.68
CA GLU A 168 -31.25 4.20 -11.85
C GLU A 168 -31.34 5.63 -12.41
N ILE A 169 -31.46 6.60 -11.51
CA ILE A 169 -31.43 8.03 -11.80
C ILE A 169 -30.02 8.54 -11.45
N PRO A 170 -29.29 9.15 -12.40
CA PRO A 170 -27.96 9.68 -12.12
C PRO A 170 -27.99 10.73 -11.00
N VAL A 171 -27.14 10.55 -9.99
CA VAL A 171 -26.95 11.49 -8.87
C VAL A 171 -25.47 11.78 -8.66
N THR A 172 -25.14 12.97 -8.17
CA THR A 172 -23.77 13.32 -7.80
C THR A 172 -23.51 12.89 -6.36
N VAL A 173 -22.49 12.06 -6.12
CA VAL A 173 -22.07 11.65 -4.77
C VAL A 173 -21.10 12.68 -4.21
N LEU A 174 -21.42 13.27 -3.06
CA LEU A 174 -20.66 14.36 -2.44
C LEU A 174 -19.76 13.91 -1.28
N SER A 175 -20.20 12.91 -0.51
CA SER A 175 -19.35 12.31 0.52
C SER A 175 -19.82 10.90 0.89
N LEU A 176 -18.87 10.09 1.33
CA LEU A 176 -19.10 8.76 1.90
C LEU A 176 -18.69 8.76 3.36
N GLN A 177 -19.36 7.93 4.16
CA GLN A 177 -18.97 7.69 5.54
C GLN A 177 -19.21 6.22 5.87
N LEU A 178 -18.16 5.51 6.26
CA LEU A 178 -18.25 4.19 6.86
C LEU A 178 -18.32 4.36 8.37
N VAL A 179 -19.30 3.73 8.99
CA VAL A 179 -19.52 3.71 10.44
C VAL A 179 -19.50 2.27 10.91
N SER A 180 -18.71 1.96 11.92
CA SER A 180 -18.57 0.62 12.52
C SER A 180 -18.98 0.65 13.99
N GLU A 181 -19.25 -0.51 14.58
CA GLU A 181 -19.33 -0.63 16.04
C GLU A 181 -17.94 -0.63 16.68
N ASN A 182 -16.92 -1.04 15.91
CA ASN A 182 -15.51 -1.12 16.30
C ASN A 182 -14.66 0.03 15.71
N GLU A 183 -13.46 0.22 16.25
CA GLU A 183 -12.52 1.20 15.71
C GLU A 183 -11.94 0.73 14.36
N ILE A 184 -11.98 1.60 13.35
CA ILE A 184 -11.58 1.30 11.96
C ILE A 184 -10.58 2.32 11.39
N ALA A 185 -10.27 3.38 12.14
CA ALA A 185 -9.27 4.38 11.79
C ALA A 185 -8.70 5.07 13.04
N GLY A 186 -7.77 6.01 12.86
CA GLY A 186 -7.10 6.73 13.93
C GLY A 186 -5.78 6.09 14.34
N GLN A 187 -5.35 6.35 15.58
CA GLN A 187 -4.06 5.88 16.09
C GLN A 187 -4.16 4.46 16.66
N GLY A 188 -3.24 3.60 16.26
CA GLY A 188 -3.12 2.23 16.75
C GLY A 188 -1.68 1.74 16.78
N LYS A 189 -1.52 0.44 17.01
CA LYS A 189 -0.25 -0.29 16.88
C LYS A 189 -0.39 -1.46 15.92
N LEU A 190 0.72 -1.84 15.32
CA LEU A 190 0.82 -3.06 14.53
C LEU A 190 1.27 -4.23 15.38
N ASN A 191 0.56 -5.34 15.24
CA ASN A 191 1.02 -6.63 15.70
C ASN A 191 2.01 -7.24 14.69
N GLN A 192 2.74 -8.27 15.10
CA GLN A 192 3.73 -8.94 14.24
C GLN A 192 3.14 -9.53 12.96
N ASP A 193 1.87 -9.93 13.01
CA ASP A 193 1.12 -10.45 11.87
C ASP A 193 0.58 -9.36 10.96
N MET A 194 0.95 -8.09 11.18
CA MET A 194 0.47 -6.90 10.47
C MET A 194 -1.02 -6.57 10.69
N SER A 195 -1.67 -7.15 11.70
CA SER A 195 -2.98 -6.68 12.15
C SER A 195 -2.86 -5.37 12.94
N VAL A 196 -3.89 -4.52 12.86
CA VAL A 196 -3.94 -3.24 13.57
C VAL A 196 -4.77 -3.41 14.84
N GLU A 197 -4.20 -3.01 15.98
CA GLU A 197 -4.94 -2.82 17.23
C GLU A 197 -5.06 -1.32 17.52
N PHE A 198 -6.27 -0.79 17.49
CA PHE A 198 -6.51 0.62 17.77
C PHE A 198 -6.41 0.93 19.26
N GLY A 199 -5.79 2.06 19.58
CA GLY A 199 -5.64 2.55 20.95
C GLY A 199 -6.68 3.61 21.30
N ALA A 200 -6.39 4.44 22.31
CA ALA A 200 -7.27 5.52 22.75
C ALA A 200 -7.54 6.61 21.68
N GLY A 201 -6.76 6.65 20.60
CA GLY A 201 -6.96 7.52 19.45
C GLY A 201 -7.70 6.87 18.28
N GLY A 202 -8.22 5.65 18.46
CA GLY A 202 -9.04 4.95 17.47
C GLY A 202 -10.41 5.61 17.33
N VAL A 203 -10.96 5.54 16.12
CA VAL A 203 -12.31 6.04 15.81
C VAL A 203 -13.06 5.03 14.95
N ARG A 204 -14.38 5.07 15.08
CA ARG A 204 -15.32 4.11 14.45
C ARG A 204 -15.88 4.62 13.14
N THR A 205 -15.18 5.54 12.52
CA THR A 205 -15.67 6.25 11.35
C THR A 205 -14.54 6.62 10.41
N VAL A 206 -14.74 6.33 9.13
CA VAL A 206 -13.96 6.88 8.03
C VAL A 206 -14.90 7.66 7.14
N LYS A 207 -14.53 8.90 6.82
CA LYS A 207 -15.26 9.77 5.91
C LYS A 207 -14.41 10.04 4.67
N VAL A 208 -15.01 9.94 3.49
CA VAL A 208 -14.41 10.34 2.22
C VAL A 208 -15.13 11.57 1.69
N ASP A 209 -14.42 12.68 1.59
CA ASP A 209 -14.87 13.87 0.85
C ASP A 209 -14.72 13.59 -0.65
N CYS A 210 -15.83 13.55 -1.38
CA CYS A 210 -15.83 13.26 -2.82
C CYS A 210 -15.55 14.51 -3.67
N GLY A 211 -15.29 15.67 -3.05
CA GLY A 211 -15.02 16.93 -3.73
C GLY A 211 -16.24 17.43 -4.51
N GLN A 212 -16.07 17.67 -5.81
CA GLN A 212 -17.20 18.01 -6.69
C GLN A 212 -18.10 16.80 -7.00
N GLY A 213 -17.69 15.60 -6.59
CA GLY A 213 -18.41 14.37 -6.83
C GLY A 213 -18.28 13.87 -8.28
N ILE A 214 -18.76 12.65 -8.48
CA ILE A 214 -18.89 11.99 -9.78
C ILE A 214 -20.35 11.62 -9.93
N ILE A 215 -20.88 11.78 -11.14
CA ILE A 215 -22.22 11.34 -11.47
C ILE A 215 -22.23 9.81 -11.42
N SER A 216 -23.12 9.24 -10.63
CA SER A 216 -23.22 7.81 -10.35
C SER A 216 -23.43 6.90 -11.56
N LYS A 217 -23.83 7.47 -12.68
CA LYS A 217 -23.94 6.76 -13.95
C LYS A 217 -23.20 7.58 -14.99
N THR A 218 -22.01 7.12 -15.35
CA THR A 218 -21.17 7.75 -16.38
C THR A 218 -21.33 7.00 -17.70
N GLU A 219 -20.84 7.56 -18.80
CA GLU A 219 -20.72 6.83 -20.07
C GLU A 219 -19.83 5.58 -19.96
N GLN A 220 -19.00 5.52 -18.91
CA GLN A 220 -18.02 4.47 -18.63
C GLN A 220 -18.50 3.44 -17.59
N GLY A 221 -19.65 3.66 -16.94
CA GLY A 221 -20.19 2.75 -15.93
C GLY A 221 -20.66 3.46 -14.66
N PHE A 222 -20.14 3.01 -13.51
CA PHE A 222 -20.52 3.44 -12.16
C PHE A 222 -19.69 4.64 -11.68
N ALA A 223 -20.14 5.38 -10.67
CA ALA A 223 -19.22 6.19 -9.88
C ALA A 223 -18.51 5.30 -8.87
N GLU A 224 -17.19 5.46 -8.77
CA GLU A 224 -16.34 4.59 -7.97
C GLU A 224 -15.44 5.43 -7.07
N TYR A 225 -15.37 5.04 -5.80
CA TYR A 225 -14.61 5.76 -4.79
C TYR A 225 -13.76 4.80 -3.96
N PRO A 226 -12.44 4.99 -3.89
CA PRO A 226 -11.57 4.24 -3.01
C PRO A 226 -11.68 4.74 -1.57
N VAL A 227 -11.63 3.80 -0.63
CA VAL A 227 -11.52 4.03 0.81
C VAL A 227 -10.37 3.18 1.33
N VAL A 228 -9.39 3.81 1.97
CA VAL A 228 -8.29 3.08 2.62
C VAL A 228 -8.73 2.63 3.99
N LEU A 229 -8.56 1.35 4.29
CA LEU A 229 -8.87 0.73 5.59
C LEU A 229 -7.71 -0.18 6.01
N PRO A 230 -7.54 -0.47 7.31
CA PRO A 230 -6.71 -1.60 7.73
C PRO A 230 -7.13 -2.90 7.04
N ALA A 231 -6.19 -3.80 6.83
CA ALA A 231 -6.56 -5.15 6.40
C ALA A 231 -7.25 -5.91 7.54
N GLY A 232 -8.28 -6.68 7.20
CA GLY A 232 -9.08 -7.46 8.13
C GLY A 232 -10.51 -7.69 7.67
N THR A 233 -11.26 -8.41 8.49
CA THR A 233 -12.68 -8.69 8.27
C THR A 233 -13.55 -7.63 8.92
N TYR A 234 -14.59 -7.21 8.19
CA TYR A 234 -15.58 -6.24 8.61
C TYR A 234 -16.97 -6.89 8.51
N ASP A 235 -17.74 -6.88 9.59
CA ASP A 235 -19.08 -7.48 9.67
C ASP A 235 -20.14 -6.51 10.23
N ASP A 236 -19.75 -5.28 10.53
CA ASP A 236 -20.55 -4.29 11.27
C ASP A 236 -20.54 -2.89 10.62
N ILE A 237 -20.38 -2.82 9.30
CA ILE A 237 -20.20 -1.55 8.59
C ILE A 237 -21.53 -1.00 8.06
N THR A 238 -21.87 0.20 8.48
CA THR A 238 -22.90 1.04 7.86
C THR A 238 -22.26 2.08 6.94
N LEU A 239 -22.64 2.08 5.67
CA LEU A 239 -22.31 3.10 4.69
C LEU A 239 -23.38 4.20 4.68
N VAL A 240 -22.95 5.44 4.86
CA VAL A 240 -23.77 6.65 4.70
C VAL A 240 -23.24 7.44 3.50
N VAL A 241 -24.13 7.73 2.55
CA VAL A 241 -23.81 8.40 1.29
C VAL A 241 -24.62 9.69 1.20
N LYS A 242 -23.91 10.80 1.04
CA LYS A 242 -24.53 12.09 0.79
C LYS A 242 -24.54 12.38 -0.71
N VAL A 243 -25.72 12.62 -1.26
CA VAL A 243 -25.91 12.95 -2.68
C VAL A 243 -26.42 14.37 -2.85
N GLU A 244 -26.13 14.97 -4.00
CA GLU A 244 -26.59 16.31 -4.33
C GLU A 244 -28.12 16.38 -4.46
N GLY A 245 -28.76 17.33 -3.76
CA GLY A 245 -30.19 17.59 -3.87
C GLY A 245 -31.12 16.50 -3.32
N GLY A 246 -30.58 15.46 -2.68
CA GLY A 246 -31.32 14.33 -2.12
C GLY A 246 -31.20 14.20 -0.60
N ASN A 247 -31.86 13.19 -0.05
CA ASN A 247 -31.63 12.74 1.33
C ASN A 247 -30.37 11.88 1.39
N ASP A 248 -29.76 11.81 2.57
CA ASP A 248 -28.68 10.86 2.84
C ASP A 248 -29.19 9.43 2.66
N ILE A 249 -28.38 8.60 2.01
CA ILE A 249 -28.62 7.18 1.81
C ILE A 249 -27.84 6.43 2.88
N VAL A 250 -28.48 5.47 3.55
CA VAL A 250 -27.87 4.66 4.60
C VAL A 250 -28.06 3.19 4.22
N ASN A 251 -26.98 2.43 4.25
CA ASN A 251 -26.98 1.01 3.93
C ASN A 251 -26.06 0.24 4.88
N GLU A 252 -26.53 -0.89 5.40
CA GLU A 252 -25.71 -1.84 6.14
C GLU A 252 -25.01 -2.75 5.12
N LEU A 253 -23.69 -2.83 5.20
CA LEU A 253 -22.91 -3.68 4.29
C LEU A 253 -22.87 -5.10 4.84
N ASP A 254 -23.03 -6.07 3.95
CA ASP A 254 -22.71 -7.46 4.26
C ASP A 254 -21.25 -7.59 4.68
N SER A 255 -20.91 -8.68 5.38
CA SER A 255 -19.53 -8.89 5.80
C SER A 255 -18.60 -8.98 4.60
N PHE A 256 -17.46 -8.28 4.67
CA PHE A 256 -16.42 -8.28 3.66
C PHE A 256 -15.03 -8.33 4.30
N GLU A 257 -14.06 -8.79 3.52
CA GLU A 257 -12.65 -8.78 3.90
C GLU A 257 -11.92 -7.71 3.09
N ILE A 258 -11.03 -6.99 3.77
CA ILE A 258 -10.06 -6.09 3.14
C ILE A 258 -8.71 -6.78 3.23
N ASP A 259 -8.19 -7.18 2.08
CA ASP A 259 -6.84 -7.69 1.98
C ASP A 259 -5.82 -6.57 2.02
N ARG A 260 -4.61 -6.92 2.47
CA ARG A 260 -3.48 -6.01 2.34
C ARG A 260 -3.18 -5.88 0.86
N ILE A 261 -2.93 -4.66 0.42
CA ILE A 261 -2.42 -4.49 -0.94
C ILE A 261 -1.08 -5.26 -1.06
N SER A 262 -1.04 -6.26 -1.94
CA SER A 262 0.09 -7.19 -2.13
C SER A 262 0.38 -7.47 -3.63
N VAL A 263 1.39 -8.31 -3.91
CA VAL A 263 1.89 -8.54 -5.29
C VAL A 263 0.93 -9.37 -6.14
N GLY A 264 0.46 -8.79 -7.24
CA GLY A 264 -0.42 -9.46 -8.20
C GLY A 264 -1.90 -9.39 -7.84
N ASP A 265 -2.23 -8.76 -6.71
CA ASP A 265 -3.60 -8.47 -6.32
C ASP A 265 -4.17 -7.36 -7.20
N TYR A 266 -5.11 -7.72 -8.06
CA TYR A 266 -6.14 -6.81 -8.53
C TYR A 266 -7.25 -6.64 -7.47
N ASP A 267 -7.06 -7.23 -6.29
CA ASP A 267 -8.05 -7.37 -5.23
C ASP A 267 -8.28 -6.02 -4.56
N VAL A 268 -9.19 -5.31 -5.21
CA VAL A 268 -9.95 -4.24 -4.62
C VAL A 268 -11.22 -4.89 -4.11
N THR A 269 -11.46 -4.84 -2.81
CA THR A 269 -12.76 -5.27 -2.29
C THR A 269 -13.82 -4.34 -2.86
N GLU A 270 -14.74 -4.88 -3.64
CA GLU A 270 -15.78 -4.09 -4.30
C GLU A 270 -17.11 -4.23 -3.59
N VAL A 271 -17.72 -3.09 -3.26
CA VAL A 271 -19.10 -3.03 -2.77
C VAL A 271 -19.92 -2.23 -3.77
N THR A 272 -20.93 -2.86 -4.37
CA THR A 272 -21.87 -2.19 -5.27
C THR A 272 -23.13 -1.80 -4.52
N VAL A 273 -23.46 -0.51 -4.55
CA VAL A 273 -24.71 0.04 -4.01
C VAL A 273 -25.64 0.36 -5.16
N SER A 274 -26.73 -0.39 -5.25
CA SER A 274 -27.80 -0.19 -6.25
C SER A 274 -29.11 0.21 -5.58
N THR A 275 -29.87 1.10 -6.21
CA THR A 275 -31.25 1.39 -5.80
C THR A 275 -32.19 0.87 -6.86
N SER A 276 -33.10 -0.03 -6.50
CA SER A 276 -34.31 -0.24 -7.29
C SER A 276 -35.31 0.87 -6.94
N GLY A 277 -35.96 1.46 -7.94
CA GLY A 277 -37.03 2.41 -7.69
C GLY A 277 -38.06 1.81 -6.72
N LEU A 278 -38.18 2.42 -5.52
CA LEU A 278 -38.98 2.01 -4.35
C LEU A 278 -38.26 1.17 -3.27
N GLY A 279 -37.10 1.64 -2.80
CA GLY A 279 -36.74 1.52 -1.37
C GLY A 279 -36.15 0.19 -0.90
N GLY A 280 -35.65 -0.65 -1.81
CA GLY A 280 -34.82 -1.81 -1.48
C GLY A 280 -33.48 -1.75 -2.23
N PHE A 281 -32.40 -2.00 -1.50
CA PHE A 281 -31.04 -2.15 -2.02
C PHE A 281 -30.75 -3.64 -2.18
N GLU A 282 -30.13 -4.04 -3.29
CA GLU A 282 -29.49 -5.34 -3.44
C GLU A 282 -27.97 -5.12 -3.46
N ILE A 283 -27.26 -5.85 -2.60
CA ILE A 283 -25.81 -5.95 -2.57
C ILE A 283 -25.45 -7.19 -3.41
N GLU A 284 -24.64 -7.00 -4.45
CA GLU A 284 -23.90 -8.11 -5.06
C GLU A 284 -22.50 -8.08 -4.46
N GLY A 285 -22.22 -9.01 -3.53
CA GLY A 285 -20.91 -9.12 -2.88
C GLY A 285 -19.87 -9.78 -3.79
N GLY A 286 -18.66 -9.23 -3.74
CA GLY A 286 -17.36 -9.84 -4.06
C GLY A 286 -17.30 -10.80 -5.24
N LEU A 287 -16.70 -10.37 -6.34
CA LEU A 287 -16.05 -11.31 -7.25
C LEU A 287 -14.76 -11.77 -6.58
N ASP A 288 -14.75 -12.97 -6.01
CA ASP A 288 -13.51 -13.72 -5.79
C ASP A 288 -12.88 -13.93 -7.18
N PHE A 289 -11.81 -13.19 -7.48
CA PHE A 289 -10.98 -13.48 -8.63
C PHE A 289 -9.92 -14.51 -8.20
N ASP A 290 -10.24 -15.80 -8.39
CA ASP A 290 -9.29 -16.93 -8.31
C ASP A 290 -8.04 -16.71 -9.20
#